data_AF-A0A971W639-F1
#
_entry.id   AF-A0A971W639-F1
#
_cell.length_a   1.000
_cell.length_b   1.000
_cell.length_c   1.000
_cell.angle_alpha   90.00
_cell.angle_beta   90.00
_cell.angle_gamma   90.00
#
_symmetry.space_group_name_H-M   'P 1'
#
loop_
_entity.id
_entity.type
_entity.pdbx_description
1 polymer ?
#
loop_
_entity_poly.entity_id
_entity_poly.type
_entity_poly.pdbx_seq_one_letter_code
_entity_poly.pdbx_strand_id
1 'polypeptide(L)'
;MVALRLLWIHVFAWFTVWLFSYWAGMEYIAAVLYLIIISREALSLQGCQLGQRIMAALLWQLPAYLMTVILLTGWNPGQIYNYAIFILSFWMTPLLPWLSLFKSSSLAYPAYYYGLLISAPILSIWVWLFSSTINPLAAYKHRFGVTKDCV
;
A
#
# COMPACT_ATOMS: atom_id res chain seq x y z
N MET A 1 8.93 -10.58 10.97
CA MET A 1 8.09 -9.52 11.58
C MET A 1 7.74 -8.37 10.63
N VAL A 2 8.17 -8.42 9.36
CA VAL A 2 8.09 -7.25 8.46
C VAL A 2 6.67 -6.90 7.97
N ALA A 3 5.82 -7.88 7.67
CA ALA A 3 4.42 -7.61 7.27
C ALA A 3 3.66 -6.86 8.36
N LEU A 4 3.94 -7.16 9.64
CA LEU A 4 3.37 -6.44 10.78
C LEU A 4 3.87 -4.98 10.84
N ARG A 5 5.15 -4.74 10.55
CA ARG A 5 5.71 -3.37 10.47
C ARG A 5 5.06 -2.56 9.34
N LEU A 6 4.90 -3.16 8.15
CA LEU A 6 4.18 -2.55 7.03
C LEU A 6 2.73 -2.23 7.39
N LEU A 7 2.05 -3.15 8.08
CA LEU A 7 0.68 -2.93 8.56
C LEU A 7 0.60 -1.77 9.56
N TRP A 8 1.51 -1.68 10.52
CA TRP A 8 1.57 -0.55 11.45
C TRP A 8 1.81 0.77 10.74
N ILE A 9 2.80 0.83 9.83
CA ILE A 9 3.06 2.03 9.02
C ILE A 9 1.79 2.45 8.27
N HIS A 10 1.06 1.48 7.70
CA HIS A 10 -0.16 1.74 6.96
C HIS A 10 -1.29 2.29 7.85
N VAL A 11 -1.51 1.71 9.02
CA VAL A 11 -2.52 2.20 9.99
C VAL A 11 -2.18 3.61 10.48
N PHE A 12 -0.91 3.89 10.79
CA PHE A 12 -0.48 5.24 11.18
C PHE A 12 -0.62 6.24 10.02
N ALA A 13 -0.31 5.83 8.80
CA ALA A 13 -0.48 6.67 7.62
C ALA A 13 -1.96 6.98 7.36
N TRP A 14 -2.84 6.02 7.57
CA TRP A 14 -4.28 6.24 7.49
C TRP A 14 -4.72 7.34 8.48
N PHE A 15 -4.33 7.24 9.76
CA PHE A 15 -4.65 8.27 10.74
C PHE A 15 -4.05 9.64 10.39
N THR A 16 -2.80 9.66 9.91
CA THR A 16 -2.09 10.89 9.55
C THR A 16 -2.73 11.60 8.36
N VAL A 17 -3.04 10.87 7.28
CA VAL A 17 -3.68 11.44 6.09
C VAL A 17 -5.10 11.89 6.41
N TRP A 18 -5.83 11.13 7.23
CA TRP A 18 -7.13 11.55 7.73
C TRP A 18 -7.06 12.85 8.53
N LEU A 19 -6.12 12.97 9.47
CA LEU A 19 -5.91 14.21 10.24
C LEU A 19 -5.48 15.37 9.33
N PHE A 20 -4.69 15.10 8.30
CA PHE A 20 -4.19 16.15 7.40
C PHE A 20 -5.25 16.62 6.41
N SER A 21 -6.31 15.83 6.17
CA SER A 21 -7.43 16.23 5.33
C SER A 21 -8.20 17.46 5.84
N TYR A 22 -8.03 17.84 7.11
CA TYR A 22 -8.58 19.10 7.65
C TYR A 22 -7.85 20.36 7.14
N TRP A 23 -6.65 20.22 6.57
CA TRP A 23 -5.88 21.31 5.98
C TRP A 23 -5.61 21.06 4.50
N ALA A 24 -6.27 21.83 3.63
CA ALA A 24 -6.16 21.66 2.19
C ALA A 24 -4.70 21.63 1.69
N GLY A 25 -4.34 20.57 0.97
CA GLY A 25 -3.00 20.38 0.41
C GLY A 25 -2.07 19.54 1.29
N MET A 26 -2.27 19.49 2.60
CA MET A 26 -1.39 18.76 3.52
C MET A 26 -1.55 17.24 3.37
N GLU A 27 -2.73 16.77 2.99
CA GLU A 27 -3.03 15.37 2.72
C GLU A 27 -2.12 14.79 1.63
N TYR A 28 -1.73 15.58 0.62
CA TYR A 28 -0.79 15.17 -0.42
C TYR A 28 0.62 14.98 0.14
N ILE A 29 1.07 15.87 1.02
CA ILE A 29 2.38 15.77 1.67
C ILE A 29 2.44 14.50 2.53
N ALA A 30 1.39 14.25 3.33
CA ALA A 30 1.29 13.03 4.12
C ALA A 30 1.27 11.77 3.25
N ALA A 31 0.59 11.80 2.11
CA ALA A 31 0.57 10.71 1.15
C ALA A 31 1.96 10.48 0.48
N VAL A 32 2.74 11.53 0.20
CA VAL A 32 4.15 11.39 -0.26
C VAL A 32 4.98 10.73 0.85
N LEU A 33 4.89 11.24 2.08
CA LEU A 33 5.67 10.71 3.21
C LEU A 33 5.37 9.24 3.45
N TYR A 34 4.10 8.83 3.33
CA TYR A 34 3.71 7.43 3.36
C TYR A 34 4.46 6.61 2.31
N LEU A 35 4.47 7.03 1.04
CA LEU A 35 5.21 6.34 -0.02
C LEU A 35 6.71 6.25 0.27
N ILE A 36 7.32 7.30 0.81
CA ILE A 36 8.74 7.31 1.19
C ILE A 36 9.01 6.28 2.30
N ILE A 37 8.18 6.25 3.34
CA ILE A 37 8.37 5.35 4.49
C ILE A 37 8.21 3.89 4.05
N ILE A 38 7.17 3.55 3.27
CA ILE A 38 7.00 2.18 2.77
C ILE A 38 8.14 1.78 1.85
N SER A 39 8.68 2.71 1.05
CA SER A 39 9.82 2.42 0.17
C SER A 39 11.07 2.10 0.98
N ARG A 40 11.35 2.86 2.04
CA ARG A 40 12.46 2.58 2.96
C ARG A 40 12.29 1.23 3.66
N GLU A 41 11.08 0.90 4.07
CA GLU A 41 10.79 -0.39 4.67
C GLU A 41 10.97 -1.53 3.66
N ALA A 42 10.53 -1.35 2.42
CA ALA A 42 10.73 -2.31 1.33
C ALA A 42 12.22 -2.54 1.02
N LEU A 43 13.07 -1.50 1.06
CA LEU A 43 14.51 -1.65 0.90
C LEU A 43 15.13 -2.55 2.00
N SER A 44 14.53 -2.61 3.19
CA SER A 44 15.02 -3.48 4.27
C SER A 44 14.82 -4.98 3.98
N LEU A 45 13.94 -5.33 3.03
CA LEU A 45 13.62 -6.70 2.61
C LEU A 45 14.61 -7.31 1.59
N GLN A 46 15.59 -6.54 1.12
CA GLN A 46 16.50 -6.95 0.05
C GLN A 46 17.39 -8.16 0.37
N GLY A 47 17.53 -8.53 1.64
CA GLY A 47 18.26 -9.73 2.09
C GLY A 47 17.40 -10.99 2.19
N CYS A 48 16.08 -10.88 2.15
CA CYS A 48 15.18 -12.01 2.43
C CYS A 48 14.87 -12.83 1.18
N GLN A 49 14.40 -14.06 1.35
CA GLN A 49 14.05 -14.95 0.22
C GLN A 49 12.93 -14.35 -0.62
N LEU A 50 12.90 -14.65 -1.93
CA LEU A 50 11.90 -14.13 -2.87
C LEU A 50 10.46 -14.36 -2.38
N GLY A 51 10.16 -15.56 -1.89
CA GLY A 51 8.83 -15.90 -1.35
C GLY A 51 8.45 -15.03 -0.15
N GLN A 52 9.40 -14.73 0.74
CA GLN A 52 9.16 -13.86 1.88
C GLN A 52 8.88 -12.41 1.45
N ARG A 53 9.55 -11.91 0.40
CA ARG A 53 9.30 -10.57 -0.16
C ARG A 53 7.91 -10.47 -0.76
N ILE A 54 7.53 -11.45 -1.58
CA ILE A 54 6.20 -11.51 -2.21
C ILE A 54 5.12 -11.59 -1.12
N MET A 55 5.29 -12.49 -0.14
CA MET A 55 4.35 -12.63 0.96
C MET A 55 4.25 -11.34 1.78
N ALA A 56 5.38 -10.68 2.09
CA ALA A 56 5.38 -9.40 2.78
C ALA A 56 4.68 -8.30 1.97
N ALA A 57 4.79 -8.29 0.63
CA ALA A 57 4.14 -7.33 -0.24
C ALA A 57 2.62 -7.55 -0.36
N LEU A 58 2.14 -8.80 -0.29
CA LEU A 58 0.73 -9.12 -0.44
C LEU A 58 -0.06 -9.11 0.87
N LEU A 59 0.55 -9.61 1.96
CA LEU A 59 -0.17 -9.97 3.19
C LEU A 59 -0.73 -8.74 3.92
N TRP A 60 -0.02 -7.62 3.91
CA TRP A 60 -0.50 -6.37 4.49
C TRP A 60 -1.60 -5.69 3.67
N GLN A 61 -1.79 -6.07 2.40
CA GLN A 61 -2.86 -5.58 1.52
C GLN A 61 -4.08 -6.51 1.48
N LEU A 62 -4.09 -7.56 2.31
CA LEU A 62 -5.14 -8.57 2.32
C LEU A 62 -6.56 -8.00 2.50
N PRO A 63 -6.81 -7.01 3.39
CA PRO A 63 -8.13 -6.40 3.50
C PRO A 63 -8.59 -5.74 2.19
N ALA A 64 -7.70 -5.05 1.49
CA ALA A 64 -8.00 -4.41 0.23
C ALA A 64 -8.29 -5.41 -0.89
N TYR A 65 -7.51 -6.49 -0.97
CA TYR A 65 -7.75 -7.57 -1.92
C TYR A 65 -9.11 -8.24 -1.69
N LEU A 66 -9.46 -8.53 -0.44
CA LEU A 66 -10.76 -9.11 -0.11
C LEU A 66 -11.92 -8.20 -0.55
N MET A 67 -11.85 -6.90 -0.24
CA MET A 67 -12.89 -5.95 -0.67
C MET A 67 -12.96 -5.82 -2.19
N THR A 68 -11.81 -5.82 -2.87
CA THR A 68 -11.74 -5.78 -4.34
C THR A 68 -12.39 -7.02 -4.96
N VAL A 69 -12.12 -8.22 -4.44
CA VAL A 69 -12.74 -9.47 -4.91
C VAL A 69 -14.25 -9.44 -4.70
N ILE A 70 -14.72 -8.98 -3.54
CA ILE A 70 -16.16 -8.80 -3.25
C ILE A 70 -16.81 -7.88 -4.29
N LEU A 71 -16.20 -6.73 -4.56
CA LEU A 71 -16.73 -5.74 -5.51
C LEU A 71 -16.76 -6.28 -6.95
N LEU A 72 -15.75 -7.03 -7.37
CA LEU A 72 -15.65 -7.58 -8.73
C LEU A 72 -16.56 -8.79 -8.95
N THR A 73 -16.78 -9.62 -7.93
CA THR A 73 -17.60 -10.84 -8.03
C THR A 73 -19.07 -10.62 -7.71
N GLY A 74 -19.42 -9.48 -7.08
CA GLY A 74 -20.77 -9.24 -6.56
C GLY A 74 -21.11 -10.14 -5.36
N TRP A 75 -20.10 -10.80 -4.76
CA TRP A 75 -20.32 -11.71 -3.64
C TRP A 75 -20.78 -10.93 -2.41
N ASN A 76 -21.98 -11.23 -1.92
CA ASN A 76 -22.63 -10.41 -0.89
C ASN A 76 -23.04 -11.19 0.38
N PRO A 77 -22.11 -11.84 1.09
CA PRO A 77 -22.42 -12.45 2.38
C PRO A 77 -22.73 -11.35 3.40
N GLY A 78 -23.88 -11.45 4.07
CA GLY A 78 -24.24 -10.53 5.16
C GLY A 78 -24.31 -9.05 4.77
N GLN A 79 -24.65 -8.72 3.52
CA GLN A 79 -24.72 -7.35 2.99
C GLN A 79 -23.38 -6.59 2.93
N ILE A 80 -22.24 -7.30 3.08
CA ILE A 80 -20.91 -6.67 3.10
C ILE A 80 -20.58 -5.91 1.80
N TYR A 81 -21.17 -6.32 0.67
CA TYR A 81 -20.98 -5.67 -0.63
C TYR A 81 -21.32 -4.18 -0.57
N ASN A 82 -22.37 -3.80 0.17
CA ASN A 82 -22.82 -2.41 0.30
C ASN A 82 -21.79 -1.53 1.02
N TYR A 83 -20.94 -2.14 1.86
CA TYR A 83 -19.90 -1.45 2.62
C TYR A 83 -18.50 -1.65 2.03
N ALA A 84 -18.34 -2.56 1.07
CA ALA A 84 -17.03 -2.96 0.56
C ALA A 84 -16.25 -1.79 -0.05
N ILE A 85 -16.92 -0.90 -0.80
CA ILE A 85 -16.27 0.28 -1.37
C ILE A 85 -15.82 1.28 -0.29
N PHE A 86 -16.61 1.42 0.78
CA PHE A 86 -16.26 2.28 1.91
C PHE A 86 -15.06 1.72 2.67
N ILE A 87 -15.07 0.42 2.98
CA ILE A 87 -13.97 -0.26 3.65
C ILE A 87 -12.69 -0.20 2.78
N LEU A 88 -12.82 -0.39 1.47
CA LEU A 88 -11.69 -0.28 0.54
C LEU A 88 -11.14 1.14 0.49
N SER A 89 -12.01 2.15 0.40
CA SER A 89 -11.61 3.57 0.42
C SER A 89 -10.88 3.92 1.70
N PHE A 90 -11.37 3.42 2.82
CA PHE A 90 -10.79 3.61 4.14
C PHE A 90 -9.42 2.97 4.27
N TRP A 91 -9.26 1.72 3.81
CA TRP A 91 -7.94 1.07 3.76
C TRP A 91 -6.99 1.82 2.82
N MET A 92 -7.50 2.35 1.72
CA MET A 92 -6.72 3.10 0.73
C MET A 92 -6.57 4.59 1.05
N THR A 93 -6.94 5.03 2.27
CA THR A 93 -6.85 6.44 2.68
C THR A 93 -5.48 7.06 2.38
N PRO A 94 -4.34 6.40 2.61
CA PRO A 94 -3.04 6.99 2.31
C PRO A 94 -2.80 7.31 0.82
N LEU A 95 -3.59 6.73 -0.08
CA LEU A 95 -3.53 6.98 -1.52
C LEU A 95 -4.67 7.85 -2.04
N LEU A 96 -5.74 8.06 -1.26
CA LEU A 96 -6.89 8.86 -1.67
C LEU A 96 -6.53 10.26 -2.18
N PRO A 97 -5.56 10.99 -1.58
CA PRO A 97 -5.15 12.29 -2.12
C PRO A 97 -4.68 12.21 -3.57
N TRP A 98 -3.92 11.20 -3.94
CA TRP A 98 -3.50 11.01 -5.33
C TRP A 98 -4.65 10.60 -6.23
N LEU A 99 -5.54 9.75 -5.73
CA LEU A 99 -6.70 9.29 -6.48
C LEU A 99 -7.70 10.42 -6.78
N SER A 100 -7.79 11.43 -5.90
CA SER A 100 -8.69 12.58 -6.07
C SER A 100 -8.29 13.49 -7.23
N LEU A 101 -7.04 13.45 -7.68
CA LEU A 101 -6.56 14.22 -8.82
C LEU A 101 -7.12 13.70 -10.15
N PHE A 102 -7.56 12.43 -10.20
CA PHE A 102 -8.16 11.86 -11.40
C PHE A 102 -9.59 12.36 -11.56
N LYS A 103 -9.77 13.40 -12.39
CA LYS A 103 -11.10 13.78 -12.89
C LYS A 103 -11.61 12.73 -13.87
N SER A 104 -12.88 12.34 -13.72
CA SER A 104 -13.57 11.50 -14.70
C SER A 104 -14.89 12.13 -15.08
N SER A 105 -15.06 12.39 -16.37
CA SER A 105 -16.31 12.85 -16.96
C SER A 105 -16.87 11.88 -18.02
N SER A 106 -16.17 10.78 -18.32
CA SER A 106 -16.48 9.94 -19.51
C SER A 106 -16.58 8.43 -19.23
N LEU A 107 -16.42 7.97 -18.00
CA LEU A 107 -16.52 6.54 -17.63
C LEU A 107 -17.85 6.25 -16.93
N ALA A 108 -18.30 4.98 -17.00
CA ALA A 108 -19.51 4.51 -16.33
C ALA A 108 -19.48 4.74 -14.80
N TYR A 109 -18.29 4.72 -14.21
CA TYR A 109 -18.04 5.10 -12.83
C TYR A 109 -16.93 6.16 -12.76
N PRO A 110 -16.88 6.98 -11.69
CA PRO A 110 -15.79 7.92 -11.48
C PRO A 110 -14.41 7.22 -11.52
N ALA A 111 -13.38 7.88 -12.08
CA ALA A 111 -12.04 7.27 -12.24
C ALA A 111 -11.44 6.83 -10.91
N TYR A 112 -11.75 7.53 -9.81
CA TYR A 112 -11.29 7.14 -8.49
C TYR A 112 -11.77 5.74 -8.09
N TYR A 113 -12.94 5.29 -8.57
CA TYR A 113 -13.47 3.96 -8.29
C TYR A 113 -12.55 2.87 -8.87
N TYR A 114 -12.18 3.01 -10.14
CA TYR A 114 -11.24 2.10 -10.78
C TYR A 114 -9.85 2.20 -10.14
N GLY A 115 -9.42 3.41 -9.79
CA GLY A 115 -8.19 3.66 -9.05
C GLY A 115 -8.11 2.90 -7.72
N LEU A 116 -9.22 2.82 -6.98
CA LEU A 116 -9.32 2.06 -5.73
C LEU A 116 -9.22 0.54 -5.94
N LEU A 117 -9.74 0.00 -7.03
CA LEU A 117 -9.65 -1.44 -7.31
C LEU A 117 -8.21 -1.87 -7.64
N ILE A 118 -7.43 -0.98 -8.25
CA ILE A 118 -6.04 -1.25 -8.64
C ILE A 118 -5.01 -0.76 -7.62
N SER A 119 -5.40 -0.01 -6.59
CA SER A 119 -4.45 0.57 -5.65
C SER A 119 -3.73 -0.49 -4.81
N ALA A 120 -4.42 -1.58 -4.43
CA ALA A 120 -3.80 -2.71 -3.73
C ALA A 120 -2.69 -3.39 -4.55
N PRO A 121 -2.90 -3.83 -5.81
CA PRO A 121 -1.81 -4.36 -6.61
C PRO A 121 -0.72 -3.32 -6.90
N ILE A 122 -1.05 -2.04 -7.08
CA ILE A 122 -0.04 -0.99 -7.26
C ILE A 122 0.88 -0.90 -6.03
N LEU A 123 0.34 -0.87 -4.81
CA LEU A 123 1.16 -0.83 -3.59
C LEU A 123 2.00 -2.09 -3.39
N SER A 124 1.43 -3.26 -3.68
CA SER A 124 2.17 -4.53 -3.61
C SER A 124 3.33 -4.56 -4.62
N ILE A 125 3.10 -4.10 -5.85
CA ILE A 125 4.14 -3.97 -6.88
C ILE A 125 5.18 -2.94 -6.45
N TRP A 126 4.76 -1.81 -5.87
CA TRP A 126 5.66 -0.78 -5.35
C TRP A 126 6.63 -1.37 -4.32
N VAL A 127 6.12 -2.04 -3.29
CA VAL A 127 6.95 -2.71 -2.27
C VAL A 127 7.85 -3.77 -2.92
N TRP A 128 7.33 -4.56 -3.86
CA TRP A 128 8.11 -5.57 -4.55
C TRP A 128 9.28 -4.95 -5.34
N LEU A 129 9.06 -3.87 -6.08
CA LEU A 129 10.09 -3.15 -6.85
C LEU A 129 11.21 -2.64 -5.94
N PHE A 130 10.88 -1.94 -4.86
CA PHE A 130 11.91 -1.44 -3.93
C PHE A 130 12.63 -2.56 -3.19
N SER A 131 11.96 -3.69 -2.94
CA SER A 131 12.59 -4.88 -2.36
C SER A 131 13.49 -5.64 -3.32
N SER A 132 13.34 -5.46 -4.64
CA SER A 132 14.08 -6.18 -5.69
C SER A 132 15.19 -5.33 -6.33
N THR A 133 15.07 -4.00 -6.31
CA THR A 133 16.15 -3.10 -6.75
C THR A 133 17.39 -3.31 -5.89
N ILE A 134 18.53 -3.56 -6.54
CA ILE A 134 19.83 -3.70 -5.87
C ILE A 134 20.19 -2.36 -5.25
N ASN A 135 20.21 -2.26 -3.92
CA ASN A 135 20.76 -1.07 -3.27
C ASN A 135 22.30 -1.17 -3.30
N PRO A 136 23.01 -0.30 -4.04
CA PRO A 136 24.47 -0.37 -4.12
C PRO A 136 25.13 -0.23 -2.74
N LEU A 137 24.48 0.45 -1.80
CA LEU A 137 24.94 0.59 -0.41
C LEU A 137 24.77 -0.70 0.41
N ALA A 138 23.73 -1.51 0.13
CA ALA A 138 23.54 -2.82 0.78
C ALA A 138 24.51 -3.87 0.21
N ALA A 139 24.80 -3.82 -1.10
CA ALA A 139 25.84 -4.61 -1.73
C ALA A 139 27.24 -4.30 -1.16
N TYR A 140 27.50 -3.03 -0.86
CA TYR A 140 28.74 -2.61 -0.18
C TYR A 140 28.82 -3.12 1.27
N LYS A 141 27.70 -3.11 2.01
CA LYS A 141 27.63 -3.60 3.39
C LYS A 141 27.78 -5.13 3.50
N HIS A 142 27.27 -5.88 2.52
CA HIS A 142 27.50 -7.33 2.41
C HIS A 142 28.98 -7.69 2.20
N ARG A 143 29.79 -6.79 1.62
CA ARG A 143 31.23 -6.98 1.43
C ARG A 143 32.05 -6.86 2.73
N PHE A 144 31.49 -6.25 3.78
CA PHE A 144 32.16 -5.97 5.05
C PHE A 144 31.50 -6.60 6.29
N GLY A 145 30.64 -7.60 6.10
CA GLY A 145 30.24 -8.52 7.16
C GLY A 145 29.29 -7.93 8.21
N VAL A 146 27.99 -7.90 7.91
CA VAL A 146 26.93 -8.22 8.88
C VAL A 146 25.76 -8.72 8.05
N THR A 147 25.54 -10.04 8.00
CA THR A 147 24.24 -10.60 7.61
C THR A 147 23.26 -10.17 8.69
N LYS A 148 22.44 -9.16 8.40
CA LYS A 148 21.25 -8.93 9.22
C LYS A 148 20.33 -10.13 8.96
N ASP A 149 20.23 -11.01 9.94
CA ASP A 149 19.21 -12.03 9.96
C ASP A 149 17.86 -11.35 9.71
N CYS A 150 17.07 -11.93 8.80
CA CYS A 150 15.70 -11.48 8.54
C CYS A 150 14.87 -11.73 9.81
N VAL A 151 14.81 -10.74 10.71
CA VAL A 151 13.94 -10.71 11.89
C VAL A 151 12.70 -9.86 11.60
#